data_AF-A0A9R0Z6A5-F1
#
_entry.id   AF-A0A9R0Z6A5-F1
#
_cell.length_a   1.000
_cell.length_b   1.000
_cell.length_c   1.000
_cell.angle_alpha   90.00
_cell.angle_beta   90.00
_cell.angle_gamma   90.00
#
_symmetry.space_group_name_H-M   'P 1'
#
loop_
_entity.id
_entity.type
_entity.pdbx_description
1 polymer ?
#
loop_
_entity_poly.entity_id
_entity_poly.type
_entity_poly.pdbx_seq_one_letter_code
_entity_poly.pdbx_strand_id
1 'polypeptide(L)'
;MSSLSPSRRGFPLPCYVPHSNPMATTSNKKMASPSPMPDMPDQLLAEIFLRLPTPQDLARASAVCTTFRRISTDRSFLRCFRCLHAPPLLGFLDRDGFHPALPSTPAVRAVAAAADFTFSFLPHHRRWTVQDVRDGRVLLSRSTGKLGQPPVFRDLAVCDPLHRRYVLLPPLPHDLAALLGHPFPPVTEACCKRFLVPLGEEEAAAGDTTFRVILMAYCKTSLAAFVFSSSNDQWRATASKDLSDLALDEGDMEEMSRVQPFIPMRHYAYGCFYWDWVQFGMKKLLLLDTTNMEFSAADLPPGEWSKEGIAIVEAGEGRLGIFGFRGELASSLSYTTARTKGESPSQWQMEKTISLDSGYKYCIRDATQRYLLLTRIEASSLNNHLVGYFSMDIKTLQLQRVYEKQHYSNQTYTYINFPPSLLSSRRI
;
A
#
# COMPACT_ATOMS: atom_id res chain seq x y z
N MET A 1 16.41 -68.73 51.81
CA MET A 1 17.47 -68.32 50.86
C MET A 1 17.94 -66.95 51.32
N SER A 2 18.88 -66.89 52.25
CA SER A 2 20.33 -66.83 51.96
C SER A 2 20.64 -65.54 51.18
N SER A 3 21.48 -64.61 51.60
CA SER A 3 22.51 -64.64 52.64
C SER A 3 23.33 -63.34 52.59
N LEU A 4 23.86 -62.93 53.74
CA LEU A 4 25.18 -62.30 53.94
C LEU A 4 25.38 -60.81 53.60
N SER A 5 25.30 -59.99 54.65
CA SER A 5 26.37 -59.05 55.05
C SER A 5 27.68 -59.84 55.35
N PRO A 6 28.92 -59.27 55.40
CA PRO A 6 29.24 -58.25 56.42
C PRO A 6 30.50 -57.34 56.19
N SER A 7 30.71 -56.43 57.16
CA SER A 7 32.00 -56.20 57.87
C SER A 7 33.14 -55.46 57.13
N ARG A 8 33.97 -54.60 57.74
CA ARG A 8 34.15 -54.02 59.08
C ARG A 8 35.34 -53.03 58.97
N ARG A 9 35.51 -52.23 60.04
CA ARG A 9 36.73 -51.55 60.54
C ARG A 9 36.99 -50.17 59.89
N GLY A 10 37.23 -49.09 60.62
CA GLY A 10 37.42 -48.87 62.06
C GLY A 10 37.65 -47.37 62.33
N PHE A 11 37.40 -46.96 63.57
CA PHE A 11 37.72 -45.69 64.27
C PHE A 11 39.17 -45.16 64.03
N PRO A 12 39.59 -43.98 64.56
CA PRO A 12 38.91 -42.78 65.07
C PRO A 12 39.52 -41.43 64.55
N LEU A 13 38.93 -40.29 65.00
CA LEU A 13 39.50 -38.93 65.29
C LEU A 13 41.03 -38.72 65.10
N PRO A 14 41.55 -37.52 64.73
CA PRO A 14 41.30 -36.31 65.52
C PRO A 14 41.35 -34.95 64.79
N CYS A 15 40.98 -33.94 65.59
CA CYS A 15 41.10 -32.51 65.36
C CYS A 15 42.46 -32.12 64.74
N TYR A 16 42.41 -31.28 63.71
CA TYR A 16 43.51 -30.42 63.33
C TYR A 16 42.98 -28.99 63.16
N VAL A 17 43.29 -28.15 64.14
CA VAL A 17 43.29 -26.70 63.96
C VAL A 17 44.62 -26.36 63.29
N PRO A 18 44.61 -25.50 62.27
CA PRO A 18 45.65 -24.48 62.25
C PRO A 18 45.12 -23.10 61.86
N HIS A 19 45.52 -22.15 62.71
CA HIS A 19 46.08 -20.84 62.39
C HIS A 19 45.33 -19.89 61.44
N SER A 20 44.79 -18.86 62.09
CA SER A 20 44.63 -17.47 61.66
C SER A 20 45.75 -16.92 60.76
N ASN A 21 45.38 -16.26 59.66
CA ASN A 21 45.99 -15.01 59.15
C ASN A 21 45.17 -14.40 57.96
N PRO A 22 45.41 -13.14 57.51
CA PRO A 22 44.45 -12.05 57.72
C PRO A 22 43.85 -11.44 56.44
N MET A 23 42.81 -10.65 56.67
CA MET A 23 42.26 -9.51 55.90
C MET A 23 43.00 -9.14 54.60
N ALA A 24 42.42 -9.50 53.45
CA ALA A 24 42.76 -8.93 52.16
C ALA A 24 41.95 -7.65 51.92
N THR A 25 42.65 -6.53 51.83
CA THR A 25 42.18 -5.22 51.35
C THR A 25 41.56 -5.34 49.97
N THR A 26 40.26 -5.04 49.86
CA THR A 26 39.53 -4.87 48.61
C THR A 26 40.05 -3.65 47.87
N SER A 27 40.87 -3.86 46.84
CA SER A 27 41.18 -2.84 45.85
C SER A 27 39.92 -2.59 45.00
N ASN A 28 39.26 -1.46 45.24
CA ASN A 28 38.20 -0.93 44.39
C ASN A 28 38.79 -0.62 43.01
N LYS A 29 38.65 -1.55 42.06
CA LYS A 29 38.81 -1.25 40.63
C LYS A 29 37.70 -0.28 40.23
N LYS A 30 38.06 1.00 40.19
CA LYS A 30 37.28 2.09 39.60
C LYS A 30 37.02 1.70 38.14
N MET A 31 35.78 1.36 37.81
CA MET A 31 35.35 1.11 36.43
C MET A 31 35.60 2.39 35.63
N ALA A 32 36.46 2.32 34.62
CA ALA A 32 36.71 3.43 33.72
C ALA A 32 35.37 3.83 33.08
N SER A 33 34.99 5.10 33.21
CA SER A 33 33.90 5.68 32.44
C SER A 33 34.21 5.49 30.95
N PRO A 34 33.24 5.11 30.10
CA PRO A 34 33.49 5.08 28.67
C PRO A 34 33.91 6.48 28.24
N SER A 35 35.03 6.56 27.51
CA SER A 35 35.51 7.76 26.86
C SER A 35 34.34 8.41 26.12
N PRO A 36 34.13 9.74 26.21
CA PRO A 36 33.13 10.39 25.37
C PRO A 36 33.50 10.09 23.93
N MET A 37 32.60 9.42 23.21
CA MET A 37 32.65 9.36 21.75
C MET A 37 32.90 10.79 21.26
N PRO A 38 33.77 11.02 20.25
CA PRO A 38 33.89 12.34 19.65
C PRO A 38 32.46 12.80 19.33
N ASP A 39 32.05 13.97 19.83
CA ASP A 39 30.72 14.51 19.62
C ASP A 39 30.51 14.66 18.11
N MET A 40 29.95 13.62 17.50
CA MET A 40 29.60 13.63 16.10
C MET A 40 28.45 14.62 15.97
N PRO A 41 28.56 15.64 15.12
CA PRO A 41 27.50 16.61 14.94
C PRO A 41 26.17 15.93 14.65
N ASP A 42 25.10 16.39 15.30
CA ASP A 42 23.75 15.86 15.10
C ASP A 42 23.36 15.76 13.61
N GLN A 43 23.88 16.68 12.79
CA GLN A 43 23.67 16.70 11.34
C GLN A 43 24.25 15.44 10.66
N LEU A 44 25.47 15.03 11.00
CA LEU A 44 26.08 13.82 10.44
C LEU A 44 25.36 12.55 10.94
N LEU A 45 24.93 12.53 12.20
CA LEU A 45 24.11 11.44 12.73
C LEU A 45 22.77 11.34 12.00
N ALA A 46 22.11 12.46 11.74
CA ALA A 46 20.88 12.50 10.96
C ALA A 46 21.11 11.96 9.54
N GLU A 47 22.18 12.36 8.85
CA GLU A 47 22.52 11.82 7.52
C GLU A 47 22.78 10.31 7.54
N ILE A 48 23.46 9.80 8.57
CA ILE A 48 23.67 8.35 8.76
C ILE A 48 22.34 7.65 8.97
N PHE A 49 21.47 8.18 9.83
CA PHE A 49 20.16 7.59 10.11
C PHE A 49 19.22 7.63 8.91
N LEU A 50 19.31 8.65 8.05
CA LEU A 50 18.55 8.72 6.80
C LEU A 50 18.96 7.61 5.80
N ARG A 51 20.20 7.11 5.88
CA ARG A 51 20.69 6.01 5.03
C ARG A 51 20.33 4.63 5.57
N LEU A 52 19.74 4.52 6.76
CA LEU A 52 19.28 3.23 7.29
C LEU A 52 18.19 2.66 6.38
N PRO A 53 18.31 1.41 5.92
CA PRO A 53 17.48 0.88 4.83
C PRO A 53 16.04 0.58 5.25
N THR A 54 15.77 0.46 6.56
CA THR A 54 14.44 0.11 7.06
C THR A 54 14.01 0.94 8.27
N PRO A 55 12.70 1.17 8.44
CA PRO A 55 12.12 1.71 9.67
C PRO A 55 12.56 0.98 10.95
N GLN A 56 12.83 -0.33 10.85
CA GLN A 56 13.23 -1.16 11.98
C GLN A 56 14.66 -0.85 12.43
N ASP A 57 15.57 -0.63 11.49
CA ASP A 57 16.95 -0.25 11.80
C ASP A 57 17.01 1.14 12.42
N LEU A 58 16.18 2.07 11.93
CA LEU A 58 16.01 3.37 12.57
C LEU A 58 15.46 3.24 14.00
N ALA A 59 14.46 2.38 14.22
CA ALA A 59 13.93 2.13 15.56
C ALA A 59 15.01 1.57 16.51
N ARG A 60 15.86 0.65 16.02
CA ARG A 60 17.00 0.12 16.80
C ARG A 60 18.01 1.22 17.12
N ALA A 61 18.37 2.07 16.16
CA ALA A 61 19.27 3.21 16.40
C ALA A 61 18.68 4.16 17.45
N SER A 62 17.39 4.48 17.36
CA SER A 62 16.70 5.35 18.31
C SER A 62 16.68 4.82 19.75
N ALA A 63 16.86 3.51 19.95
CA ALA A 63 16.88 2.88 21.26
C ALA A 63 18.25 2.93 21.95
N VAL A 64 19.32 3.33 21.25
CA VAL A 64 20.70 3.31 21.79
C VAL A 64 20.91 4.36 22.87
N CYS A 65 20.49 5.60 22.62
CA CYS A 65 20.65 6.71 23.57
C CYS A 65 19.62 7.83 23.34
N THR A 66 19.53 8.76 24.28
CA THR A 66 18.61 9.91 24.22
C THR A 66 18.88 10.84 23.04
N THR A 67 20.15 11.07 22.68
CA THR A 67 20.52 11.89 21.51
C THR A 67 20.02 11.26 20.22
N PHE A 68 20.24 9.96 20.02
CA PHE A 68 19.78 9.25 18.82
C PHE A 68 18.27 9.25 18.74
N ARG A 69 17.59 8.98 19.85
CA ARG A 69 16.12 9.08 19.93
C ARG A 69 15.63 10.47 19.54
N ARG A 70 16.24 11.54 20.08
CA ARG A 70 15.85 12.92 19.78
C ARG A 70 15.95 13.19 18.28
N ILE A 71 17.07 12.84 17.64
CA ILE A 71 17.27 13.02 16.20
C ILE A 71 16.26 12.19 15.40
N SER A 72 16.09 10.91 15.72
CA SER A 72 15.16 10.02 15.00
C SER A 72 13.69 10.42 15.12
N THR A 73 13.32 11.17 16.17
CA THR A 73 11.95 11.66 16.40
C THR A 73 11.73 13.10 15.96
N ASP A 74 12.77 13.79 15.49
CA ASP A 74 12.66 15.15 14.99
C ASP A 74 11.72 15.19 13.77
N ARG A 75 10.90 16.24 13.67
CA ARG A 75 9.89 16.34 12.62
C ARG A 75 10.52 16.48 11.23
N SER A 76 11.58 17.28 11.12
CA SER A 76 12.28 17.49 9.86
C SER A 76 13.00 16.21 9.43
N PHE A 77 13.63 15.52 10.39
CA PHE A 77 14.23 14.20 10.14
C PHE A 77 13.20 13.18 9.65
N LEU A 78 12.09 13.00 10.36
CA LEU A 78 11.04 12.04 9.99
C LEU A 78 10.44 12.35 8.62
N ARG A 79 10.30 13.63 8.29
CA ARG A 79 9.83 14.10 6.98
C ARG A 79 10.79 13.69 5.88
N CYS A 80 12.09 13.99 6.02
CA CYS A 80 13.11 13.55 5.07
C CYS A 80 13.18 12.03 4.95
N PHE A 81 13.08 11.31 6.08
CA PHE A 81 13.06 9.86 6.09
C PHE A 81 11.88 9.30 5.26
N ARG A 82 10.68 9.86 5.42
CA ARG A 82 9.50 9.43 4.64
C ARG A 82 9.58 9.80 3.15
N CYS A 83 10.32 10.84 2.78
CA CYS A 83 10.58 11.17 1.38
C CYS A 83 11.57 10.21 0.73
N LEU A 84 12.57 9.75 1.49
CA LEU A 84 13.62 8.86 0.96
C LEU A 84 13.24 7.38 0.97
N HIS A 85 12.36 6.98 1.89
CA HIS A 85 11.99 5.59 2.08
C HIS A 85 10.55 5.33 1.67
N ALA A 86 10.32 4.22 0.96
CA ALA A 86 8.96 3.79 0.69
C ALA A 86 8.32 3.20 1.98
N PRO A 87 7.06 3.54 2.30
CA PRO A 87 6.35 2.94 3.42
C PRO A 87 6.21 1.42 3.23
N PRO A 88 6.33 0.62 4.31
CA PRO A 88 6.14 -0.83 4.24
C PRO A 88 4.68 -1.21 4.05
N LEU A 89 4.44 -2.38 3.45
CA LEU A 89 3.14 -3.05 3.49
C LEU A 89 2.88 -3.57 4.91
N LEU A 90 1.79 -3.11 5.51
CA LEU A 90 1.45 -3.41 6.90
C LEU A 90 0.27 -4.38 7.02
N GLY A 91 -0.59 -4.45 6.02
CA GLY A 91 -1.72 -5.36 6.02
C GLY A 91 -2.67 -5.11 4.86
N PHE A 92 -3.85 -5.70 4.98
CA PHE A 92 -4.91 -5.68 3.99
C PHE A 92 -6.22 -5.31 4.66
N LEU A 93 -7.05 -4.54 3.96
CA LEU A 93 -8.41 -4.20 4.38
C LEU A 93 -9.40 -4.82 3.42
N ASP A 94 -10.39 -5.51 3.97
CA ASP A 94 -11.52 -6.03 3.21
C ASP A 94 -12.83 -5.91 4.01
N ARG A 95 -13.88 -6.64 3.61
CA ARG A 95 -15.18 -6.61 4.29
C ARG A 95 -15.15 -7.18 5.70
N ASP A 96 -14.20 -8.07 6.00
CA ASP A 96 -14.06 -8.73 7.29
C ASP A 96 -13.17 -7.91 8.25
N GLY A 97 -12.49 -6.88 7.74
CA GLY A 97 -11.71 -5.92 8.52
C GLY A 97 -10.25 -5.87 8.10
N PHE A 98 -9.38 -5.59 9.08
CA PHE A 98 -7.94 -5.50 8.86
C PHE A 98 -7.24 -6.84 9.10
N HIS A 99 -6.42 -7.22 8.14
CA HIS A 99 -5.60 -8.44 8.16
C HIS A 99 -4.12 -8.05 8.14
N PRO A 100 -3.37 -8.32 9.22
CA PRO A 100 -1.94 -8.02 9.26
C PRO A 100 -1.14 -8.74 8.17
N ALA A 101 -0.16 -8.05 7.57
CA ALA A 101 0.69 -8.66 6.55
C ALA A 101 1.68 -9.67 7.16
N LEU A 102 2.07 -10.65 6.34
CA LEU A 102 3.10 -11.64 6.64
C LEU A 102 4.45 -11.26 6.00
N PRO A 103 5.59 -11.55 6.65
CA PRO A 103 5.69 -11.96 8.06
C PRO A 103 5.28 -10.80 8.98
N SER A 104 4.76 -11.14 10.17
CA SER A 104 4.35 -10.12 11.15
C SER A 104 5.60 -9.42 11.72
N THR A 105 5.99 -8.29 11.10
CA THR A 105 7.09 -7.45 11.56
C THR A 105 6.68 -6.61 12.78
N PRO A 106 7.62 -6.02 13.54
CA PRO A 106 7.28 -5.08 14.60
C PRO A 106 6.39 -3.90 14.14
N ALA A 107 6.59 -3.41 12.91
CA ALA A 107 5.77 -2.34 12.34
C ALA A 107 4.32 -2.79 12.11
N VAL A 108 4.12 -4.00 11.56
CA VAL A 108 2.80 -4.62 11.37
C VAL A 108 2.07 -4.73 12.71
N ARG A 109 2.73 -5.26 13.75
CA ARG A 109 2.15 -5.39 15.09
C ARG A 109 1.83 -4.04 15.72
N ALA A 110 2.71 -3.06 15.58
CA ALA A 110 2.49 -1.72 16.12
C ALA A 110 1.25 -1.06 15.52
N VAL A 111 1.03 -1.20 14.21
CA VAL A 111 -0.18 -0.66 13.56
C VAL A 111 -1.42 -1.45 13.92
N ALA A 112 -1.36 -2.79 13.93
CA ALA A 112 -2.49 -3.62 14.35
C ALA A 112 -2.97 -3.32 15.78
N ALA A 113 -2.05 -2.93 16.67
CA ALA A 113 -2.37 -2.57 18.05
C ALA A 113 -2.85 -1.12 18.22
N ALA A 114 -2.34 -0.18 17.42
CA ALA A 114 -2.64 1.25 17.57
C ALA A 114 -3.88 1.70 16.79
N ALA A 115 -4.08 1.15 15.59
CA ALA A 115 -5.13 1.58 14.66
C ALA A 115 -6.49 0.97 15.00
N ASP A 116 -7.55 1.75 14.86
CA ASP A 116 -8.93 1.28 14.89
C ASP A 116 -9.47 1.10 13.46
N PHE A 117 -9.27 -0.09 12.90
CA PHE A 117 -9.82 -0.47 11.59
C PHE A 117 -11.27 -0.95 11.64
N THR A 118 -11.90 -0.97 12.82
CA THR A 118 -13.36 -1.14 12.92
C THR A 118 -14.10 0.17 12.67
N PHE A 119 -13.35 1.27 12.60
CA PHE A 119 -13.83 2.63 12.42
C PHE A 119 -14.88 3.02 13.47
N SER A 120 -14.73 2.54 14.71
CA SER A 120 -15.72 2.72 15.78
C SER A 120 -15.99 4.19 16.13
N PHE A 121 -15.04 5.07 15.79
CA PHE A 121 -15.13 6.52 15.91
C PHE A 121 -16.07 7.17 14.89
N LEU A 122 -16.56 6.46 13.87
CA LEU A 122 -17.57 6.95 12.93
C LEU A 122 -18.99 6.71 13.42
N PRO A 123 -19.92 7.64 13.14
CA PRO A 123 -21.33 7.39 13.36
C PRO A 123 -21.80 6.24 12.45
N HIS A 124 -22.53 5.28 13.03
CA HIS A 124 -23.03 4.10 12.32
C HIS A 124 -21.92 3.27 11.63
N HIS A 125 -20.75 3.11 12.27
CA HIS A 125 -19.54 2.46 11.72
C HIS A 125 -19.80 1.17 10.91
N ARG A 126 -20.76 0.32 11.32
CA ARG A 126 -21.13 -0.92 10.61
C ARG A 126 -21.75 -0.73 9.22
N ARG A 127 -22.14 0.49 8.85
CA ARG A 127 -22.71 0.81 7.54
C ARG A 127 -21.66 1.26 6.52
N TRP A 128 -20.41 1.44 6.94
CA TRP A 128 -19.35 1.94 6.08
C TRP A 128 -18.60 0.80 5.40
N THR A 129 -18.26 0.98 4.13
CA THR A 129 -17.46 0.03 3.35
C THR A 129 -16.24 0.71 2.74
N VAL A 130 -15.10 0.02 2.80
CA VAL A 130 -13.84 0.51 2.23
C VAL A 130 -13.98 0.63 0.71
N GLN A 131 -13.56 1.78 0.18
CA GLN A 131 -13.55 2.10 -1.25
C GLN A 131 -12.13 2.21 -1.80
N ASP A 132 -11.21 2.75 -1.00
CA ASP A 132 -9.82 2.95 -1.37
C ASP A 132 -8.95 3.17 -0.13
N VAL A 133 -7.65 2.90 -0.25
CA VAL A 133 -6.65 3.11 0.80
C VAL A 133 -5.42 3.78 0.20
N ARG A 134 -4.99 4.90 0.76
CA ARG A 134 -3.79 5.61 0.29
C ARG A 134 -3.17 6.42 1.42
N ASP A 135 -1.83 6.41 1.51
CA ASP A 135 -1.05 7.22 2.45
C ASP A 135 -1.48 7.09 3.92
N GLY A 136 -1.92 5.88 4.30
CA GLY A 136 -2.45 5.59 5.63
C GLY A 136 -3.88 6.05 5.90
N ARG A 137 -4.54 6.67 4.92
CA ARG A 137 -5.94 7.07 4.98
C ARG A 137 -6.83 6.03 4.31
N VAL A 138 -8.05 5.91 4.81
CA VAL A 138 -9.06 4.99 4.29
C VAL A 138 -10.26 5.79 3.82
N LEU A 139 -10.62 5.63 2.55
CA LEU A 139 -11.85 6.18 1.99
C LEU A 139 -12.98 5.18 2.18
N LEU A 140 -14.08 5.65 2.78
CA LEU A 140 -15.25 4.85 3.09
C LEU A 140 -16.49 5.43 2.41
N SER A 141 -17.43 4.54 2.07
CA SER A 141 -18.75 4.88 1.56
C SER A 141 -19.84 4.30 2.46
N ARG A 142 -20.85 5.10 2.80
CA ARG A 142 -21.94 4.67 3.67
C ARG A 142 -23.01 3.95 2.87
N SER A 143 -23.28 2.70 3.22
CA SER A 143 -24.41 1.95 2.69
C SER A 143 -25.73 2.55 3.17
N THR A 144 -26.55 2.99 2.24
CA THR A 144 -27.94 3.41 2.49
C THR A 144 -28.80 2.15 2.59
N GLY A 145 -29.53 1.99 3.71
CA GLY A 145 -30.41 0.84 3.92
C GLY A 145 -31.51 0.72 2.85
N LYS A 146 -32.18 -0.44 2.80
CA LYS A 146 -33.16 -0.88 1.77
C LYS A 146 -34.43 0.00 1.59
N LEU A 147 -34.51 1.20 2.15
CA LEU A 147 -35.71 2.06 2.04
C LEU A 147 -35.45 3.20 1.05
N GLY A 148 -35.87 3.00 -0.20
CA GLY A 148 -35.77 3.97 -1.29
C GLY A 148 -34.67 3.68 -2.30
N GLN A 149 -34.77 4.28 -3.52
CA GLN A 149 -33.65 4.26 -4.46
C GLN A 149 -32.43 4.87 -3.77
N PRO A 150 -31.28 4.16 -3.71
CA PRO A 150 -30.09 4.73 -3.12
C PRO A 150 -29.73 6.01 -3.90
N PRO A 151 -29.36 7.11 -3.22
CA PRO A 151 -28.85 8.27 -3.92
C PRO A 151 -27.66 7.85 -4.79
N VAL A 152 -27.57 8.40 -6.01
CA VAL A 152 -26.46 8.14 -6.95
C VAL A 152 -25.11 8.34 -6.25
N PHE A 153 -25.07 9.27 -5.29
CA PHE A 153 -23.91 9.55 -4.44
C PHE A 153 -24.19 9.20 -2.98
N ARG A 154 -23.43 8.22 -2.47
CA ARG A 154 -23.39 7.87 -1.04
C ARG A 154 -22.54 8.86 -0.27
N ASP A 155 -22.82 8.99 1.03
CA ASP A 155 -21.96 9.76 1.94
C ASP A 155 -20.57 9.14 1.98
N LEU A 156 -19.56 10.01 1.94
CA LEU A 156 -18.16 9.62 1.93
C LEU A 156 -17.47 10.12 3.19
N ALA A 157 -16.54 9.30 3.69
CA ALA A 157 -15.67 9.67 4.79
C ALA A 157 -14.24 9.31 4.45
N VAL A 158 -13.31 10.21 4.71
CA VAL A 158 -11.88 9.90 4.74
C VAL A 158 -11.45 9.77 6.18
N CYS A 159 -10.85 8.64 6.53
CA CYS A 159 -10.51 8.29 7.90
C CYS A 159 -9.01 8.07 8.06
N ASP A 160 -8.50 8.48 9.22
CA ASP A 160 -7.21 8.06 9.73
C ASP A 160 -7.46 7.06 10.87
N PRO A 161 -7.31 5.75 10.63
CA PRO A 161 -7.56 4.74 11.64
C PRO A 161 -6.53 4.76 12.77
N LEU A 162 -5.30 5.27 12.54
CA LEU A 162 -4.25 5.37 13.56
C LEU A 162 -4.56 6.48 14.57
N HIS A 163 -5.04 7.63 14.08
CA HIS A 163 -5.37 8.77 14.92
C HIS A 163 -6.85 8.84 15.32
N ARG A 164 -7.67 7.90 14.86
CA ARG A 164 -9.12 7.81 15.11
C ARG A 164 -9.85 9.10 14.74
N ARG A 165 -9.47 9.66 13.59
CA ARG A 165 -10.06 10.88 13.03
C ARG A 165 -10.81 10.54 11.76
N TYR A 166 -11.77 11.37 11.42
CA TYR A 166 -12.44 11.33 10.12
C TYR A 166 -12.84 12.72 9.66
N VAL A 167 -13.00 12.86 8.35
CA VAL A 167 -13.68 13.98 7.70
C VAL A 167 -14.81 13.41 6.86
N LEU A 168 -16.04 13.88 7.12
CA LEU A 168 -17.19 13.62 6.25
C LEU A 168 -17.14 14.59 5.09
N LEU A 169 -17.25 14.06 3.88
CA LEU A 169 -17.27 14.90 2.69
C LEU A 169 -18.68 15.47 2.51
N PRO A 170 -18.81 16.72 2.07
CA PRO A 170 -20.10 17.27 1.65
C PRO A 170 -20.68 16.42 0.51
N PRO A 171 -22.01 16.35 0.37
CA PRO A 171 -22.63 15.69 -0.77
C PRO A 171 -22.19 16.37 -2.07
N LEU A 172 -22.13 15.61 -3.16
CA LEU A 172 -21.86 16.19 -4.47
C LEU A 172 -22.98 17.19 -4.80
N PRO A 173 -22.66 18.47 -5.08
CA PRO A 173 -23.65 19.48 -5.43
C PRO A 173 -24.54 19.04 -6.61
N HIS A 174 -25.84 19.37 -6.55
CA HIS A 174 -26.83 18.91 -7.54
C HIS A 174 -26.57 19.44 -8.95
N ASP A 175 -26.03 20.64 -9.07
CA ASP A 175 -25.57 21.25 -10.32
C ASP A 175 -24.42 20.44 -10.95
N LEU A 176 -23.46 19.97 -10.15
CA LEU A 176 -22.40 19.08 -10.63
C LEU A 176 -22.95 17.69 -10.99
N ALA A 177 -23.91 17.19 -10.23
CA ALA A 177 -24.61 15.94 -10.56
C ALA A 177 -25.42 16.06 -11.87
N ALA A 178 -26.01 17.23 -12.14
CA ALA A 178 -26.78 17.50 -13.36
C ALA A 178 -25.91 17.49 -14.63
N LEU A 179 -24.60 17.73 -14.52
CA LEU A 179 -23.65 17.58 -15.64
C LEU A 179 -23.60 16.15 -16.19
N LEU A 180 -24.06 15.15 -15.42
CA LEU A 180 -24.15 13.76 -15.87
C LEU A 180 -25.39 13.45 -16.74
N GLY A 181 -26.33 14.39 -16.85
CA GLY A 181 -27.51 14.31 -17.73
C GLY A 181 -28.65 13.38 -17.29
N HIS A 182 -29.88 13.73 -17.67
CA HIS A 182 -31.08 12.86 -17.64
C HIS A 182 -31.70 12.79 -19.06
N PRO A 183 -32.47 11.75 -19.48
CA PRO A 183 -32.89 10.52 -18.77
C PRO A 183 -32.51 9.24 -19.55
N PHE A 184 -31.47 8.52 -19.15
CA PHE A 184 -31.23 7.12 -19.53
C PHE A 184 -30.75 6.38 -18.27
N PRO A 185 -30.92 5.04 -18.17
CA PRO A 185 -31.29 4.36 -16.92
C PRO A 185 -30.39 4.76 -15.76
N PRO A 186 -30.95 4.85 -14.54
CA PRO A 186 -30.34 5.56 -13.42
C PRO A 186 -28.90 5.14 -13.27
N VAL A 187 -27.96 6.11 -13.27
CA VAL A 187 -26.55 5.89 -12.94
C VAL A 187 -26.54 5.05 -11.67
N THR A 188 -26.27 3.76 -11.84
CA THR A 188 -26.28 2.84 -10.70
C THR A 188 -25.02 3.10 -9.90
N GLU A 189 -25.02 2.82 -8.60
CA GLU A 189 -23.82 2.90 -7.75
C GLU A 189 -22.60 2.21 -8.39
N ALA A 190 -22.87 1.16 -9.16
CA ALA A 190 -21.89 0.34 -9.86
C ALA A 190 -21.11 1.12 -10.95
N CYS A 191 -21.65 2.25 -11.43
CA CYS A 191 -21.05 3.12 -12.43
C CYS A 191 -20.09 4.18 -11.84
N CYS A 192 -19.97 4.29 -10.52
CA CYS A 192 -19.10 5.30 -9.88
C CYS A 192 -17.96 4.65 -9.08
N LYS A 193 -16.71 5.07 -9.34
CA LYS A 193 -15.57 4.80 -8.44
C LYS A 193 -15.16 6.03 -7.68
N ARG A 194 -14.62 5.77 -6.49
CA ARG A 194 -14.17 6.79 -5.57
C ARG A 194 -12.81 6.37 -5.05
N PHE A 195 -11.86 7.29 -5.08
CA PHE A 195 -10.50 6.98 -4.68
C PHE A 195 -9.73 8.22 -4.26
N LEU A 196 -8.68 7.97 -3.48
CA LEU A 196 -7.78 8.99 -2.98
C LEU A 196 -6.73 9.32 -4.05
N VAL A 197 -6.46 10.61 -4.22
CA VAL A 197 -5.34 11.08 -5.03
C VAL A 197 -4.08 11.08 -4.16
N PRO A 198 -2.98 10.45 -4.60
CA PRO A 198 -1.70 10.58 -3.93
C PRO A 198 -1.30 12.05 -3.78
N LEU A 199 -0.71 12.40 -2.64
CA LEU A 199 -0.08 13.70 -2.46
C LEU A 199 1.12 13.85 -3.40
N GLY A 200 1.31 15.03 -3.98
CA GLY A 200 2.54 15.33 -4.72
C GLY A 200 3.76 15.21 -3.79
N GLU A 201 4.95 14.95 -4.35
CA GLU A 201 6.18 14.80 -3.56
C GLU A 201 6.45 16.01 -2.66
N GLU A 202 6.21 17.23 -3.18
CA GLU A 202 6.35 18.47 -2.43
C GLU A 202 5.31 18.61 -1.31
N GLU A 203 4.05 18.24 -1.56
CA GLU A 203 2.96 18.29 -0.57
C GLU A 203 3.22 17.27 0.56
N ALA A 204 3.65 16.06 0.19
CA ALA A 204 4.05 15.03 1.13
C ALA A 204 5.30 15.44 1.95
N ALA A 205 6.28 16.08 1.29
CA ALA A 205 7.48 16.63 1.92
C ALA A 205 7.19 17.87 2.77
N ALA A 206 6.13 18.64 2.49
CA ALA A 206 5.68 19.71 3.36
C ALA A 206 5.01 19.17 4.64
N GLY A 207 4.69 17.87 4.67
CA GLY A 207 3.90 17.27 5.73
C GLY A 207 2.44 17.72 5.68
N ASP A 208 1.96 18.06 4.48
CA ASP A 208 0.61 18.52 4.29
C ASP A 208 -0.38 17.44 4.75
N THR A 209 -1.40 17.87 5.48
CA THR A 209 -2.50 17.00 5.88
C THR A 209 -3.64 17.07 4.89
N THR A 210 -3.58 17.92 3.86
CA THR A 210 -4.59 17.87 2.82
C THR A 210 -4.65 16.49 2.13
N PHE A 211 -5.81 16.21 1.60
CA PHE A 211 -6.14 15.08 0.76
C PHE A 211 -7.14 15.51 -0.30
N ARG A 212 -7.12 14.78 -1.42
CA ARG A 212 -8.05 14.93 -2.51
C ARG A 212 -8.76 13.60 -2.77
N VAL A 213 -10.05 13.66 -3.08
CA VAL A 213 -10.86 12.49 -3.47
C VAL A 213 -11.39 12.71 -4.86
N ILE A 214 -11.16 11.75 -5.75
CA ILE A 214 -11.79 11.72 -7.07
C ILE A 214 -13.01 10.82 -7.00
N LEU A 215 -14.14 11.36 -7.43
CA LEU A 215 -15.30 10.58 -7.82
C LEU A 215 -15.33 10.53 -9.34
N MET A 216 -15.16 9.33 -9.88
CA MET A 216 -15.25 9.06 -11.29
C MET A 216 -16.60 8.43 -11.59
N ALA A 217 -17.34 9.03 -12.51
CA ALA A 217 -18.62 8.54 -13.00
C ALA A 217 -18.49 8.10 -14.46
N TYR A 218 -18.91 6.88 -14.73
CA TYR A 218 -19.03 6.32 -16.07
C TYR A 218 -20.49 6.44 -16.52
N CYS A 219 -20.71 7.13 -17.62
CA CYS A 219 -21.97 7.15 -18.34
C CYS A 219 -21.86 6.24 -19.57
N LYS A 220 -22.97 6.01 -20.27
CA LYS A 220 -22.99 5.11 -21.44
C LYS A 220 -22.02 5.54 -22.55
N THR A 221 -21.87 6.85 -22.75
CA THR A 221 -21.04 7.43 -23.81
C THR A 221 -19.99 8.41 -23.28
N SER A 222 -19.94 8.68 -21.98
CA SER A 222 -19.05 9.72 -21.45
C SER A 222 -18.46 9.34 -20.09
N LEU A 223 -17.35 10.00 -19.77
CA LEU A 223 -16.65 9.88 -18.50
C LEU A 223 -16.64 11.24 -17.83
N ALA A 224 -16.87 11.27 -16.51
CA ALA A 224 -16.77 12.48 -15.72
C ALA A 224 -15.94 12.25 -14.46
N ALA A 225 -15.09 13.22 -14.11
CA ALA A 225 -14.35 13.25 -12.86
C ALA A 225 -14.72 14.49 -12.04
N PHE A 226 -15.06 14.24 -10.78
CA PHE A 226 -15.30 15.26 -9.75
C PHE A 226 -14.22 15.15 -8.68
N VAL A 227 -13.69 16.29 -8.25
CA VAL A 227 -12.59 16.35 -7.28
C VAL A 227 -13.05 17.08 -6.05
N PHE A 228 -12.94 16.42 -4.91
CA PHE A 228 -13.02 17.06 -3.62
C PHE A 228 -11.61 17.40 -3.13
N SER A 229 -11.42 18.62 -2.64
CA SER A 229 -10.21 19.02 -1.93
C SER A 229 -10.53 19.38 -0.48
N SER A 230 -9.82 18.77 0.46
CA SER A 230 -9.95 19.11 1.88
C SER A 230 -9.40 20.50 2.25
N SER A 231 -8.56 21.11 1.39
CA SER A 231 -8.01 22.46 1.65
C SER A 231 -9.07 23.56 1.58
N ASN A 232 -10.11 23.36 0.77
CA ASN A 232 -11.20 24.32 0.56
C ASN A 232 -12.58 23.73 0.85
N ASP A 233 -12.65 22.46 1.25
CA ASP A 233 -13.87 21.71 1.55
C ASP A 233 -14.91 21.78 0.41
N GLN A 234 -14.44 21.75 -0.84
CA GLN A 234 -15.29 21.92 -2.02
C GLN A 234 -15.09 20.82 -3.06
N TRP A 235 -16.21 20.45 -3.69
CA TRP A 235 -16.23 19.69 -4.93
C TRP A 235 -16.03 20.62 -6.13
N ARG A 236 -15.29 20.15 -7.12
CA ARG A 236 -15.14 20.78 -8.42
C ARG A 236 -15.38 19.73 -9.50
N ALA A 237 -16.16 20.08 -10.52
CA ALA A 237 -16.12 19.35 -11.77
C ALA A 237 -14.87 19.78 -12.54
N THR A 238 -14.20 18.81 -13.14
CA THR A 238 -12.87 19.06 -13.72
C THR A 238 -12.78 18.61 -15.17
N ALA A 239 -13.40 17.50 -15.53
CA ALA A 239 -13.53 17.10 -16.92
C ALA A 239 -14.71 16.17 -17.11
N SER A 240 -15.47 16.42 -18.18
CA SER A 240 -16.31 15.42 -18.83
C SER A 240 -15.76 15.21 -20.22
N LYS A 241 -15.60 13.96 -20.66
CA LYS A 241 -15.14 13.65 -22.01
C LYS A 241 -16.05 12.59 -22.61
N ASP A 242 -16.45 12.81 -23.87
CA ASP A 242 -17.14 11.76 -24.62
C ASP A 242 -16.13 10.66 -24.95
N LEU A 243 -16.58 9.41 -24.90
CA LEU A 243 -15.77 8.26 -25.27
C LEU A 243 -15.38 8.34 -26.76
N SER A 244 -16.21 8.97 -27.61
CA SER A 244 -15.86 9.23 -29.01
C SER A 244 -14.59 10.06 -29.16
N ASP A 245 -14.33 10.96 -28.22
CA ASP A 245 -13.19 11.87 -28.26
C ASP A 245 -11.89 11.21 -27.76
N LEU A 246 -11.96 9.98 -27.25
CA LEU A 246 -10.82 9.24 -26.71
C LEU A 246 -10.11 8.36 -27.75
N ALA A 247 -10.35 8.60 -29.04
CA ALA A 247 -9.80 7.79 -30.15
C ALA A 247 -10.05 6.29 -29.96
N LEU A 248 -11.08 5.91 -29.21
CA LEU A 248 -11.50 4.51 -29.01
C LEU A 248 -12.21 4.03 -30.28
N ASP A 249 -12.01 2.78 -30.68
CA ASP A 249 -12.78 2.23 -31.81
C ASP A 249 -14.21 1.83 -31.39
N GLU A 250 -15.07 1.56 -32.37
CA GLU A 250 -16.48 1.23 -32.12
C GLU A 250 -16.64 -0.09 -31.33
N GLY A 251 -15.70 -1.03 -31.48
CA GLY A 251 -15.66 -2.28 -30.73
C GLY A 251 -15.23 -2.08 -29.26
N ASP A 252 -14.24 -1.23 -29.02
CA ASP A 252 -13.76 -0.81 -27.72
C ASP A 252 -14.89 -0.15 -26.91
N MET A 253 -15.68 0.72 -27.54
CA MET A 253 -16.82 1.39 -26.92
C MET A 253 -17.97 0.41 -26.62
N GLU A 254 -18.28 -0.51 -27.54
CA GLU A 254 -19.28 -1.55 -27.28
C GLU A 254 -18.87 -2.46 -26.11
N GLU A 255 -17.63 -2.94 -26.08
CA GLU A 255 -17.13 -3.80 -25.00
C GLU A 255 -17.09 -3.05 -23.67
N MET A 256 -16.64 -1.78 -23.63
CA MET A 256 -16.75 -0.96 -22.42
C MET A 256 -18.19 -0.88 -21.92
N SER A 257 -19.17 -0.68 -22.82
CA SER A 257 -20.58 -0.56 -22.45
C SER A 257 -21.18 -1.86 -21.88
N ARG A 258 -20.75 -3.03 -22.38
CA ARG A 258 -21.18 -4.36 -21.90
C ARG A 258 -20.60 -4.72 -20.54
N VAL A 259 -19.42 -4.18 -20.23
CA VAL A 259 -18.61 -4.53 -19.07
C VAL A 259 -18.88 -3.60 -17.87
N GLN A 260 -19.60 -2.48 -18.04
CA GLN A 260 -20.10 -1.65 -16.93
C GLN A 260 -20.98 -2.52 -16.01
N PRO A 261 -20.49 -2.96 -14.84
CA PRO A 261 -19.83 -2.12 -13.83
C PRO A 261 -18.48 -2.64 -13.31
N PHE A 262 -17.79 -3.49 -14.07
CA PHE A 262 -16.45 -4.00 -13.73
C PHE A 262 -15.41 -2.97 -14.10
N ILE A 263 -15.19 -2.03 -13.17
CA ILE A 263 -14.19 -1.00 -13.39
C ILE A 263 -12.83 -1.65 -13.22
N PRO A 264 -11.95 -1.55 -14.24
CA PRO A 264 -10.68 -2.23 -14.23
C PRO A 264 -9.74 -1.69 -13.16
N MET A 265 -8.63 -2.40 -13.02
CA MET A 265 -7.59 -2.02 -12.09
C MET A 265 -7.05 -0.63 -12.41
N ARG A 266 -6.82 0.15 -11.35
CA ARG A 266 -6.30 1.50 -11.45
C ARG A 266 -4.86 1.52 -10.98
N HIS A 267 -3.98 2.07 -11.81
CA HIS A 267 -2.57 2.28 -11.50
C HIS A 267 -2.28 3.78 -11.39
N TYR A 268 -1.23 4.16 -10.68
CA TYR A 268 -0.81 5.55 -10.56
C TYR A 268 0.69 5.65 -10.81
N ALA A 269 1.08 6.53 -11.72
CA ALA A 269 2.49 6.82 -12.04
C ALA A 269 2.62 8.25 -12.56
N TYR A 270 3.64 8.98 -12.12
CA TYR A 270 4.00 10.33 -12.56
C TYR A 270 2.81 11.30 -12.66
N GLY A 271 1.97 11.34 -11.63
CA GLY A 271 0.84 12.27 -11.58
C GLY A 271 -0.36 11.86 -12.44
N CYS A 272 -0.36 10.68 -13.05
CA CYS A 272 -1.46 10.19 -13.86
C CYS A 272 -2.05 8.91 -13.27
N PHE A 273 -3.38 8.80 -13.34
CA PHE A 273 -4.06 7.52 -13.16
C PHE A 273 -4.21 6.82 -14.50
N TYR A 274 -4.01 5.51 -14.49
CA TYR A 274 -4.15 4.64 -15.66
C TYR A 274 -5.14 3.53 -15.37
N TRP A 275 -6.03 3.26 -16.33
CA TRP A 275 -6.93 2.11 -16.29
C TRP A 275 -6.69 1.22 -17.49
N ASP A 276 -6.54 -0.07 -17.23
CA ASP A 276 -6.31 -1.08 -18.26
C ASP A 276 -7.54 -1.97 -18.46
N TRP A 277 -8.00 -2.14 -19.70
CA TRP A 277 -9.09 -3.08 -20.03
C TRP A 277 -8.56 -4.37 -20.67
N VAL A 278 -7.32 -4.77 -20.32
CA VAL A 278 -6.67 -5.96 -20.89
C VAL A 278 -7.48 -7.23 -20.63
N GLN A 279 -8.14 -7.31 -19.48
CA GLN A 279 -9.05 -8.43 -19.15
C GLN A 279 -10.18 -8.61 -20.19
N PHE A 280 -10.57 -7.52 -20.84
CA PHE A 280 -11.62 -7.46 -21.88
C PHE A 280 -11.04 -7.45 -23.30
N GLY A 281 -9.72 -7.63 -23.45
CA GLY A 281 -9.06 -7.69 -24.76
C GLY A 281 -8.76 -6.34 -25.38
N MET A 282 -9.02 -5.24 -24.68
CA MET A 282 -8.73 -3.89 -25.17
C MET A 282 -7.22 -3.63 -25.16
N LYS A 283 -6.76 -2.92 -26.20
CA LYS A 283 -5.34 -2.58 -26.39
C LYS A 283 -5.00 -1.14 -25.99
N LYS A 284 -5.93 -0.44 -25.34
CA LYS A 284 -5.79 0.96 -24.93
C LYS A 284 -5.84 1.12 -23.42
N LEU A 285 -5.14 2.15 -22.96
CA LEU A 285 -5.18 2.67 -21.60
C LEU A 285 -6.01 3.95 -21.59
N LEU A 286 -6.87 4.09 -20.59
CA LEU A 286 -7.45 5.39 -20.24
C LEU A 286 -6.53 6.07 -19.23
N LEU A 287 -6.29 7.35 -19.44
CA LEU A 287 -5.47 8.18 -18.57
C LEU A 287 -6.30 9.31 -17.99
N LEU A 288 -6.00 9.65 -16.73
CA LEU A 288 -6.45 10.89 -16.09
C LEU A 288 -5.23 11.59 -15.49
N ASP A 289 -4.85 12.72 -16.07
CA ASP A 289 -3.82 13.61 -15.53
C ASP A 289 -4.37 14.25 -14.25
N THR A 290 -3.68 14.15 -13.12
CA THR A 290 -4.17 14.72 -11.83
C THR A 290 -3.83 16.19 -11.61
N THR A 291 -2.99 16.77 -12.47
CA THR A 291 -2.62 18.19 -12.46
C THR A 291 -3.66 18.99 -13.24
N ASN A 292 -3.92 18.55 -14.48
CA ASN A 292 -4.88 19.21 -15.38
C ASN A 292 -6.29 18.65 -15.22
N MET A 293 -6.43 17.48 -14.59
CA MET A 293 -7.69 16.74 -14.46
C MET A 293 -8.35 16.43 -15.80
N GLU A 294 -7.53 16.12 -16.82
CA GLU A 294 -7.96 15.83 -18.19
C GLU A 294 -7.85 14.35 -18.54
N PHE A 295 -8.82 13.88 -19.33
CA PHE A 295 -8.83 12.51 -19.86
C PHE A 295 -8.11 12.40 -21.19
N SER A 296 -7.29 11.37 -21.33
CA SER A 296 -6.64 10.99 -22.59
C SER A 296 -6.59 9.47 -22.73
N ALA A 297 -6.19 8.99 -23.91
CA ALA A 297 -6.00 7.58 -24.18
C ALA A 297 -4.60 7.35 -24.76
N ALA A 298 -4.02 6.19 -24.44
CA ALA A 298 -2.74 5.77 -25.00
C ALA A 298 -2.80 4.29 -25.39
N ASP A 299 -2.03 3.91 -26.39
CA ASP A 299 -1.90 2.51 -26.78
C ASP A 299 -1.03 1.74 -25.80
N LEU A 300 -1.41 0.49 -25.53
CA LEU A 300 -0.56 -0.45 -24.80
C LEU A 300 0.68 -0.80 -25.62
N PRO A 301 1.78 -1.21 -24.96
CA PRO A 301 2.94 -1.70 -25.66
C PRO A 301 2.55 -2.88 -26.57
N PRO A 302 3.15 -2.99 -27.76
CA PRO A 302 2.87 -4.09 -28.66
C PRO A 302 3.21 -5.43 -27.99
N GLY A 303 2.25 -6.36 -28.04
CA GLY A 303 2.39 -7.70 -27.47
C GLY A 303 1.03 -8.33 -27.16
N GLU A 304 1.02 -9.66 -27.06
CA GLU A 304 -0.13 -10.42 -26.58
C GLU A 304 -0.11 -10.43 -25.04
N TRP A 305 -0.74 -9.41 -24.47
CA TRP A 305 -0.95 -9.32 -23.02
C TRP A 305 -2.04 -10.28 -22.60
N SER A 306 -1.76 -11.02 -21.54
CA SER A 306 -2.71 -11.98 -20.99
C SER A 306 -3.78 -11.30 -20.14
N LYS A 307 -4.96 -11.94 -20.01
CA LYS A 307 -6.12 -11.39 -19.29
C LYS A 307 -5.95 -11.34 -17.77
N GLU A 308 -4.85 -11.87 -17.25
CA GLU A 308 -4.47 -11.86 -15.82
C GLU A 308 -4.00 -10.49 -15.31
N GLY A 309 -4.01 -9.48 -16.17
CA GLY A 309 -3.81 -8.07 -15.86
C GLY A 309 -2.40 -7.59 -16.10
N ILE A 310 -2.26 -6.27 -16.07
CA ILE A 310 -0.98 -5.57 -16.11
C ILE A 310 -0.82 -4.69 -14.87
N ALA A 311 0.39 -4.19 -14.64
CA ALA A 311 0.70 -3.17 -13.65
C ALA A 311 1.56 -2.09 -14.28
N ILE A 312 1.15 -0.84 -14.10
CA ILE A 312 1.90 0.34 -14.54
C ILE A 312 2.65 0.90 -13.33
N VAL A 313 3.96 1.11 -13.51
CA VAL A 313 4.88 1.54 -12.46
C VAL A 313 5.81 2.63 -12.97
N GLU A 314 6.41 3.37 -12.04
CA GLU A 314 7.45 4.35 -12.34
C GLU A 314 8.79 3.61 -12.47
N ALA A 315 9.35 3.57 -13.70
CA ALA A 315 10.63 2.92 -13.99
C ALA A 315 11.85 3.80 -13.66
N GLY A 316 11.64 5.00 -13.13
CA GLY A 316 12.66 6.03 -12.93
C GLY A 316 12.88 6.90 -14.16
N GLU A 317 13.53 8.06 -13.97
CA GLU A 317 13.89 9.02 -15.04
C GLU A 317 12.68 9.50 -15.87
N GLY A 318 11.47 9.53 -15.27
CA GLY A 318 10.24 9.90 -15.98
C GLY A 318 9.74 8.83 -16.97
N ARG A 319 10.31 7.62 -16.96
CA ARG A 319 9.92 6.52 -17.85
C ARG A 319 8.89 5.62 -17.18
N LEU A 320 7.86 5.23 -17.93
CA LEU A 320 6.86 4.25 -17.50
C LEU A 320 7.39 2.83 -17.66
N GLY A 321 7.10 1.98 -16.68
CA GLY A 321 7.31 0.54 -16.73
C GLY A 321 5.96 -0.18 -16.69
N ILE A 322 5.86 -1.29 -17.41
CA ILE A 322 4.68 -2.16 -17.43
C ILE A 322 5.11 -3.58 -17.10
N PHE A 323 4.54 -4.11 -16.04
CA PHE A 323 4.55 -5.53 -15.74
C PHE A 323 3.31 -6.19 -16.33
N GLY A 324 3.47 -7.36 -16.92
CA GLY A 324 2.31 -8.11 -17.38
C GLY A 324 2.69 -9.50 -17.85
N PHE A 325 1.68 -10.35 -17.91
CA PHE A 325 1.80 -11.73 -18.36
C PHE A 325 1.71 -11.81 -19.89
N ARG A 326 2.51 -12.69 -20.49
CA ARG A 326 2.47 -12.96 -21.93
C ARG A 326 2.13 -14.43 -22.18
N GLY A 327 1.22 -14.68 -23.12
CA GLY A 327 0.76 -16.03 -23.49
C GLY A 327 -0.22 -16.67 -22.50
N GLU A 328 -0.79 -17.81 -22.91
CA GLU A 328 -1.95 -18.45 -22.26
C GLU A 328 -1.65 -19.16 -20.91
N LEU A 329 -0.40 -19.60 -20.72
CA LEU A 329 0.06 -20.29 -19.51
C LEU A 329 1.21 -19.49 -18.89
N ALA A 330 0.85 -18.34 -18.31
CA ALA A 330 1.81 -17.33 -17.89
C ALA A 330 2.60 -17.71 -16.61
N SER A 331 3.54 -18.63 -16.76
CA SER A 331 4.58 -18.95 -15.77
C SER A 331 5.67 -17.87 -15.68
N SER A 332 5.59 -16.84 -16.53
CA SER A 332 6.58 -15.78 -16.60
C SER A 332 5.94 -14.40 -16.67
N LEU A 333 6.43 -13.51 -15.82
CA LEU A 333 6.03 -12.11 -15.76
C LEU A 333 7.02 -11.30 -16.60
N SER A 334 6.53 -10.56 -17.59
CA SER A 334 7.36 -9.68 -18.41
C SER A 334 7.40 -8.27 -17.84
N TYR A 335 8.55 -7.61 -17.95
CA TYR A 335 8.75 -6.21 -17.61
C TYR A 335 9.22 -5.44 -18.85
N THR A 336 8.44 -4.44 -19.24
CA THR A 336 8.66 -3.62 -20.43
C THR A 336 8.70 -2.14 -20.04
N THR A 337 9.66 -1.37 -20.55
CA THR A 337 9.77 0.06 -20.26
C THR A 337 9.61 0.89 -21.53
N ALA A 338 9.09 2.11 -21.36
CA ALA A 338 9.05 3.10 -22.42
C ALA A 338 10.46 3.68 -22.61
N ARG A 339 11.01 3.63 -23.84
CA ARG A 339 12.20 4.40 -24.19
C ARG A 339 11.80 5.80 -24.61
N THR A 340 12.41 6.79 -23.99
CA THR A 340 12.52 8.13 -24.53
C THR A 340 13.72 8.16 -25.47
N LYS A 341 13.48 8.11 -26.79
CA LYS A 341 14.50 8.47 -27.80
C LYS A 341 14.01 9.71 -28.54
N GLY A 342 14.32 10.90 -28.00
CA GLY A 342 14.05 12.19 -28.65
C GLY A 342 12.57 12.45 -28.97
N GLU A 343 12.32 13.30 -29.97
CA GLU A 343 10.98 13.72 -30.47
C GLU A 343 10.13 12.59 -31.08
N SER A 344 10.58 11.34 -31.01
CA SER A 344 9.85 10.18 -31.53
C SER A 344 8.89 9.58 -30.49
N PRO A 345 7.74 9.01 -30.91
CA PRO A 345 6.83 8.34 -29.99
C PRO A 345 7.56 7.23 -29.21
N SER A 346 7.21 7.11 -27.93
CA SER A 346 7.87 6.21 -26.98
C SER A 346 7.91 4.77 -27.51
N GLN A 347 9.10 4.30 -27.88
CA GLN A 347 9.28 2.92 -28.30
C GLN A 347 9.41 2.03 -27.05
N TRP A 348 8.52 1.07 -26.91
CA TRP A 348 8.56 0.12 -25.80
C TRP A 348 9.63 -0.94 -26.02
N GLN A 349 10.42 -1.25 -24.99
CA GLN A 349 11.39 -2.34 -25.02
C GLN A 349 11.16 -3.29 -23.84
N MET A 350 11.08 -4.59 -24.15
CA MET A 350 11.07 -5.63 -23.12
C MET A 350 12.46 -5.72 -22.49
N GLU A 351 12.55 -5.49 -21.18
CA GLU A 351 13.83 -5.49 -20.46
C GLU A 351 14.10 -6.83 -19.77
N LYS A 352 13.08 -7.42 -19.13
CA LYS A 352 13.26 -8.60 -18.28
C LYS A 352 12.06 -9.54 -18.38
N THR A 353 12.36 -10.82 -18.22
CA THR A 353 11.38 -11.88 -17.99
C THR A 353 11.68 -12.50 -16.64
N ILE A 354 10.70 -12.48 -15.75
CA ILE A 354 10.78 -13.01 -14.39
C ILE A 354 10.06 -14.36 -14.38
N SER A 355 10.80 -15.43 -14.12
CA SER A 355 10.23 -16.77 -13.96
C SER A 355 9.52 -16.88 -12.62
N LEU A 356 8.27 -17.37 -12.63
CA LEU A 356 7.48 -17.67 -11.44
C LEU A 356 7.36 -19.19 -11.26
N ASP A 357 6.92 -19.61 -10.06
CA ASP A 357 6.76 -21.03 -9.75
C ASP A 357 5.82 -21.73 -10.75
N SER A 358 6.26 -22.86 -11.29
CA SER A 358 5.43 -23.70 -12.16
C SER A 358 4.27 -24.34 -11.39
N GLY A 359 3.19 -24.67 -12.11
CA GLY A 359 1.98 -25.26 -11.51
C GLY A 359 1.03 -24.25 -10.87
N TYR A 360 1.33 -22.96 -10.94
CA TYR A 360 0.46 -21.90 -10.46
C TYR A 360 0.13 -20.88 -11.56
N LYS A 361 -1.06 -20.32 -11.45
CA LYS A 361 -1.52 -19.16 -12.20
C LYS A 361 -1.40 -17.92 -11.32
N TYR A 362 -0.82 -16.85 -11.86
CA TYR A 362 -0.68 -15.59 -11.17
C TYR A 362 -1.58 -14.53 -11.79
N CYS A 363 -2.13 -13.63 -10.96
CA CYS A 363 -2.85 -12.45 -11.42
C CYS A 363 -2.34 -11.22 -10.68
N ILE A 364 -2.20 -10.11 -11.40
CA ILE A 364 -1.86 -8.83 -10.78
C ILE A 364 -3.11 -8.29 -10.08
N ARG A 365 -2.93 -7.70 -8.89
CA ARG A 365 -4.02 -7.14 -8.07
C ARG A 365 -3.84 -5.70 -7.65
N ASP A 366 -2.61 -5.23 -7.60
CA ASP A 366 -2.31 -3.85 -7.23
C ASP A 366 -0.86 -3.55 -7.60
N ALA A 367 -0.56 -2.28 -7.82
CA ALA A 367 0.80 -1.79 -8.02
C ALA A 367 1.01 -0.54 -7.16
N THR A 368 2.08 -0.57 -6.39
CA THR A 368 2.49 0.53 -5.53
C THR A 368 3.86 1.01 -6.01
N GLN A 369 4.36 2.11 -5.46
CA GLN A 369 5.69 2.64 -5.82
C GLN A 369 6.83 1.62 -5.63
N ARG A 370 6.66 0.62 -4.74
CA ARG A 370 7.71 -0.35 -4.42
C ARG A 370 7.31 -1.80 -4.68
N TYR A 371 6.03 -2.13 -4.53
CA TYR A 371 5.57 -3.51 -4.55
C TYR A 371 4.51 -3.73 -5.62
N LEU A 372 4.65 -4.84 -6.33
CA LEU A 372 3.59 -5.45 -7.13
C LEU A 372 2.85 -6.48 -6.28
N LEU A 373 1.53 -6.37 -6.18
CA LEU A 373 0.70 -7.36 -5.50
C LEU A 373 0.16 -8.38 -6.51
N LEU A 374 0.40 -9.65 -6.21
CA LEU A 374 -0.01 -10.79 -7.00
C LEU A 374 -0.90 -11.73 -6.19
N THR A 375 -1.90 -12.33 -6.80
CA THR A 375 -2.57 -13.53 -6.26
C THR A 375 -2.04 -14.76 -6.96
N ARG A 376 -1.79 -15.82 -6.18
CA ARG A 376 -1.39 -17.12 -6.70
C ARG A 376 -2.55 -18.12 -6.59
N ILE A 377 -2.87 -18.76 -7.69
CA ILE A 377 -3.95 -19.75 -7.84
C ILE A 377 -3.33 -21.06 -8.30
N GLU A 378 -3.78 -22.19 -7.76
CA GLU A 378 -3.30 -23.50 -8.19
C GLU A 378 -3.84 -23.86 -9.59
N ALA A 379 -2.95 -24.12 -10.55
CA ALA A 379 -3.32 -24.27 -11.97
C ALA A 379 -4.13 -25.55 -12.26
N SER A 380 -3.98 -26.59 -11.44
CA SER A 380 -4.71 -27.86 -11.54
C SER A 380 -6.12 -27.80 -10.91
N SER A 381 -6.47 -26.72 -10.22
CA SER A 381 -7.73 -26.64 -9.48
C SER A 381 -8.88 -26.20 -10.39
N LEU A 382 -9.87 -27.08 -10.57
CA LEU A 382 -11.14 -26.75 -11.26
C LEU A 382 -11.86 -25.55 -10.63
N ASN A 383 -11.59 -25.28 -9.34
CA ASN A 383 -12.21 -24.23 -8.56
C ASN A 383 -11.33 -22.98 -8.38
N ASN A 384 -10.19 -22.87 -9.06
CA ASN A 384 -9.24 -21.76 -8.91
C ASN A 384 -8.90 -21.47 -7.43
N HIS A 385 -8.45 -22.49 -6.71
CA HIS A 385 -8.13 -22.40 -5.28
C HIS A 385 -7.05 -21.32 -5.06
N LEU A 386 -7.42 -20.26 -4.33
CA LEU A 386 -6.52 -19.16 -3.99
C LEU A 386 -5.52 -19.65 -2.94
N VAL A 387 -4.24 -19.68 -3.32
CA VAL A 387 -3.14 -20.07 -2.43
C VAL A 387 -2.76 -18.91 -1.49
N GLY A 388 -2.91 -17.68 -1.97
CA GLY A 388 -2.72 -16.47 -1.18
C GLY A 388 -2.24 -15.29 -2.01
N TYR A 389 -1.90 -14.22 -1.30
CA TYR A 389 -1.34 -13.01 -1.90
C TYR A 389 0.16 -12.94 -1.67
N PHE A 390 0.83 -12.45 -2.69
CA PHE A 390 2.27 -12.32 -2.77
C PHE A 390 2.63 -10.90 -3.16
N SER A 391 3.63 -10.31 -2.52
CA SER A 391 4.23 -9.05 -2.95
C SER A 391 5.53 -9.35 -3.66
N MET A 392 5.78 -8.67 -4.77
CA MET A 392 7.09 -8.63 -5.41
C MET A 392 7.68 -7.23 -5.29
N ASP A 393 8.89 -7.10 -4.73
CA ASP A 393 9.61 -5.81 -4.74
C ASP A 393 10.07 -5.52 -6.18
N ILE A 394 9.67 -4.37 -6.71
CA ILE A 394 9.89 -4.00 -8.11
C ILE A 394 11.39 -3.88 -8.45
N LYS A 395 12.23 -3.53 -7.46
CA LYS A 395 13.68 -3.37 -7.67
C LYS A 395 14.40 -4.70 -7.57
N THR A 396 14.10 -5.50 -6.54
CA THR A 396 14.81 -6.78 -6.31
C THR A 396 14.20 -7.94 -7.07
N LEU A 397 12.97 -7.81 -7.55
CA LEU A 397 12.16 -8.85 -8.20
C LEU A 397 11.95 -10.08 -7.32
N GLN A 398 12.09 -9.92 -5.99
CA GLN A 398 11.87 -10.99 -5.05
C GLN A 398 10.40 -11.10 -4.68
N LEU A 399 9.85 -12.31 -4.86
CA LEU A 399 8.48 -12.65 -4.53
C LEU A 399 8.40 -13.16 -3.08
N GLN A 400 7.46 -12.62 -2.31
CA GLN A 400 7.22 -13.03 -0.93
C GLN A 400 5.73 -13.17 -0.66
N ARG A 401 5.34 -14.21 0.09
CA ARG A 401 3.95 -14.38 0.55
C ARG A 401 3.63 -13.37 1.65
N VAL A 402 2.53 -12.65 1.50
CA VAL A 402 2.15 -11.54 2.40
C VAL A 402 0.78 -11.68 3.03
N TYR A 403 -0.10 -12.54 2.49
CA TYR A 403 -1.42 -12.78 3.07
C TYR A 403 -1.97 -14.15 2.72
N GLU A 404 -2.44 -14.85 3.74
CA GLU A 404 -3.03 -16.19 3.65
C GLU A 404 -4.56 -16.06 3.72
N LYS A 405 -5.17 -15.77 2.57
CA LYS A 405 -6.63 -15.82 2.42
C LYS A 405 -7.00 -17.04 1.59
N GLN A 406 -7.90 -17.85 2.13
CA GLN A 406 -8.39 -19.08 1.48
C GLN A 406 -9.53 -18.80 0.48
N HIS A 407 -10.11 -17.61 0.51
CA HIS A 407 -11.23 -17.23 -0.34
C HIS A 407 -10.99 -15.92 -1.07
N TYR A 408 -11.46 -15.88 -2.31
CA TYR A 408 -11.33 -14.72 -3.18
C TYR A 408 -12.22 -13.57 -2.67
N SER A 409 -11.64 -12.40 -2.46
CA SER A 409 -12.39 -11.15 -2.24
C SER A 409 -12.06 -10.16 -3.34
N ASN A 410 -13.08 -9.73 -4.08
CA ASN A 410 -12.98 -8.70 -5.12
C ASN A 410 -12.61 -7.31 -4.56
N GLN A 411 -12.63 -7.13 -3.24
CA GLN A 411 -12.41 -5.85 -2.55
C GLN A 411 -11.41 -6.06 -1.41
N THR A 412 -10.15 -6.22 -1.78
CA THR A 412 -9.03 -6.30 -0.84
C THR A 412 -8.08 -5.15 -1.16
N TYR A 413 -7.83 -4.29 -0.19
CA TYR A 413 -7.04 -3.07 -0.34
C TYR A 413 -5.74 -3.19 0.44
N THR A 414 -4.62 -2.79 -0.17
CA THR A 414 -3.33 -2.76 0.52
C THR A 414 -3.29 -1.60 1.51
N TYR A 415 -2.93 -1.89 2.76
CA TYR A 415 -2.66 -0.86 3.75
C TYR A 415 -1.15 -0.68 3.90
N ILE A 416 -0.66 0.39 3.29
CA ILE A 416 0.75 0.78 3.26
C ILE A 416 0.89 2.10 4.01
N ASN A 417 1.72 2.09 5.05
CA ASN A 417 2.02 3.29 5.84
C ASN A 417 3.29 3.09 6.67
N PHE A 418 3.81 4.16 7.25
CA PHE A 418 4.84 4.08 8.26
C PHE A 418 4.26 3.66 9.62
N PRO A 419 5.05 2.99 10.49
CA PRO A 419 4.64 2.71 11.85
C PRO A 419 4.40 3.99 12.66
N PRO A 420 3.61 3.94 13.74
CA PRO A 420 3.20 5.12 14.50
C PRO A 420 4.38 5.94 15.03
N SER A 421 5.50 5.29 15.38
CA SER A 421 6.71 5.94 15.86
C SER A 421 7.39 6.86 14.84
N LEU A 422 7.08 6.69 13.54
CA LEU A 422 7.61 7.50 12.44
C LEU A 422 6.57 8.48 11.87
N LEU A 423 5.37 8.51 12.45
CA LEU A 423 4.30 9.43 12.08
C LEU A 423 4.22 10.55 13.12
N SER A 424 4.10 11.79 12.65
CA SER A 424 3.79 12.94 13.50
C SER A 424 2.32 12.88 13.95
N SER A 425 2.02 13.33 15.17
CA SER A 425 0.68 13.25 15.81
C SER A 425 -0.47 14.04 15.14
N ARG A 426 -0.29 14.54 13.92
CA ARG A 426 -1.35 15.18 13.14
C ARG A 426 -1.47 14.49 11.80
N ARG A 427 -2.54 13.71 11.60
CA ARG A 427 -3.22 13.53 10.30
C ARG A 427 -4.72 13.35 10.55
N ILE A 428 -5.51 14.38 10.20
CA ILE A 428 -6.27 14.47 8.94
C ILE A 428 -6.07 15.86 8.41
#